data_AF-A0A9D6VID0-F1
#
_entry.id   AF-A0A9D6VID0-F1
#
_cell.length_a   1.000
_cell.length_b   1.000
_cell.length_c   1.000
_cell.angle_alpha   90.00
_cell.angle_beta   90.00
_cell.angle_gamma   90.00
#
_symmetry.space_group_name_H-M   'P 1'
#
loop_
_entity.id
_entity.type
_entity.pdbx_description
1 polymer ?
#
loop_
_entity_poly.entity_id
_entity_poly.type
_entity_poly.pdbx_seq_one_letter_code
_entity_poly.pdbx_strand_id
1 'polypeptide(L)'
;MKKNKKLISVGTLFTLLALGTGISAEAKTFSDFGPWGKTGLVTASVVSSVIYSPLKLVYATLGSVTSGLVLGFTAGEATSSASRIAKQSVTGDWYVAPDVFLGSEYLDFVGPDDK
;
A
#
# COMPACT_ATOMS: atom_id res chain seq x y z
N MET A 1 -29.01 -15.86 -45.92
CA MET A 1 -28.23 -14.77 -45.29
C MET A 1 -27.31 -15.32 -44.20
N LYS A 2 -26.05 -15.61 -44.51
CA LYS A 2 -25.06 -16.24 -43.62
C LYS A 2 -24.34 -15.13 -42.81
N LYS A 3 -24.96 -14.63 -41.74
CA LYS A 3 -24.44 -13.50 -40.93
C LYS A 3 -23.23 -13.93 -40.09
N ASN A 4 -22.04 -13.63 -40.59
CA ASN A 4 -20.85 -13.05 -39.93
C ASN A 4 -20.49 -13.46 -38.49
N LYS A 5 -20.61 -14.74 -38.10
CA LYS A 5 -20.09 -15.24 -36.80
C LYS A 5 -18.58 -14.98 -36.61
N LYS A 6 -17.80 -14.94 -37.69
CA LYS A 6 -16.36 -14.60 -37.65
C LYS A 6 -16.10 -13.14 -37.23
N LEU A 7 -16.99 -12.20 -37.58
CA LEU A 7 -16.80 -10.78 -37.27
C LEU A 7 -17.05 -10.49 -35.78
N ILE A 8 -17.98 -11.22 -35.16
CA ILE A 8 -18.28 -11.13 -33.73
C ILE A 8 -17.11 -11.71 -32.91
N SER A 9 -16.54 -12.84 -33.34
CA SER A 9 -15.39 -13.47 -32.66
C SER A 9 -14.11 -12.63 -32.72
N VAL A 10 -13.87 -11.89 -33.81
CA VAL A 10 -12.71 -10.99 -33.93
C VAL A 10 -12.88 -9.75 -33.07
N GLY A 11 -14.10 -9.20 -33.00
CA GLY A 11 -14.42 -8.08 -32.13
C GLY A 11 -14.17 -8.40 -30.65
N THR A 12 -14.64 -9.56 -30.18
CA THR A 12 -14.43 -9.98 -28.78
C THR A 12 -12.96 -10.27 -28.47
N LEU A 13 -12.18 -10.78 -29.43
CA LEU A 13 -10.75 -11.02 -29.23
C LEU A 13 -9.95 -9.71 -29.15
N PHE A 14 -10.35 -8.69 -29.92
CA PHE A 14 -9.72 -7.36 -29.86
C PHE A 14 -10.02 -6.63 -28.55
N THR A 15 -11.23 -6.76 -28.01
CA THR A 15 -11.59 -6.20 -26.70
C THR A 15 -10.84 -6.90 -25.56
N LEU A 16 -10.59 -8.22 -25.67
CA LEU A 16 -9.79 -8.97 -24.70
C LEU A 16 -8.30 -8.59 -24.75
N LEU A 17 -7.77 -8.27 -25.95
CA LEU A 17 -6.38 -7.86 -26.13
C LEU A 17 -6.10 -6.45 -25.58
N ALA A 18 -7.09 -5.55 -25.66
CA ALA A 18 -6.98 -4.18 -25.15
C ALA A 18 -6.95 -4.09 -23.61
N LEU A 19 -7.41 -5.13 -22.90
CA LEU A 19 -7.29 -5.24 -21.44
C LEU A 19 -5.92 -5.77 -20.98
N GLY A 20 -5.09 -6.27 -21.91
CA GLY A 20 -3.79 -6.90 -21.62
C GLY A 20 -2.57 -5.97 -21.71
N THR A 21 -2.71 -4.77 -22.28
CA THR A 21 -1.63 -3.77 -22.25
C THR A 21 -1.71 -2.99 -20.95
N GLY A 22 -0.96 -3.44 -19.94
CA GLY A 22 -0.63 -2.60 -18.80
C GLY A 22 -0.10 -1.27 -19.34
N ILE A 23 -0.82 -0.19 -19.06
CA ILE A 23 -0.34 1.15 -19.33
C ILE A 23 0.86 1.32 -18.41
N SER A 24 2.08 1.14 -18.94
CA SER A 24 3.29 1.58 -18.25
C SER A 24 3.28 3.10 -18.27
N ALA A 25 2.51 3.67 -17.36
CA ALA A 25 2.62 5.06 -16.98
C ALA A 25 3.89 5.16 -16.12
N GLU A 26 4.88 5.89 -16.62
CA GLU A 26 6.00 6.35 -15.82
C GLU A 26 5.43 7.16 -14.66
N ALA A 27 5.61 6.67 -13.42
CA ALA A 27 5.07 7.32 -12.24
C ALA A 27 5.82 8.64 -12.06
N LYS A 28 5.14 9.76 -12.36
CA LYS A 28 5.66 11.10 -12.06
C LYS A 28 5.91 11.19 -10.56
N THR A 29 7.04 11.76 -10.16
CA THR A 29 7.37 11.98 -8.75
C THR A 29 6.86 13.36 -8.30
N PHE A 30 6.77 13.57 -6.99
CA PHE A 30 6.41 14.88 -6.43
C PHE A 30 7.31 16.02 -6.96
N SER A 31 8.55 15.70 -7.32
CA SER A 31 9.51 16.66 -7.84
C SER A 31 9.11 17.25 -9.20
N ASP A 32 8.34 16.52 -10.02
CA ASP A 32 8.00 16.82 -11.41
C ASP A 32 6.80 17.77 -11.58
N PHE A 33 6.06 18.06 -10.50
CA PHE A 33 4.87 18.90 -10.54
C PHE A 33 5.18 20.40 -10.36
N GLY A 34 4.41 21.27 -11.03
CA GLY A 34 4.46 22.72 -10.80
C GLY A 34 3.93 23.13 -9.41
N PRO A 35 4.07 24.41 -9.01
CA PRO A 35 3.73 24.88 -7.65
C PRO A 35 2.33 24.49 -7.18
N TRP A 36 1.33 24.61 -8.06
CA TRP A 36 -0.06 24.27 -7.76
C TRP A 36 -0.28 22.76 -7.54
N GLY A 37 0.41 21.91 -8.31
CA GLY A 37 0.34 20.45 -8.15
C GLY A 37 0.98 20.00 -6.83
N LYS A 38 2.14 20.58 -6.48
CA LYS A 38 2.81 20.29 -5.21
C LYS A 38 1.94 20.65 -4.00
N THR A 39 1.30 21.82 -4.02
CA THR A 39 0.39 22.24 -2.93
C THR A 39 -0.77 21.26 -2.74
N GLY A 40 -1.38 20.80 -3.83
CA GLY A 40 -2.45 19.79 -3.76
C GLY A 40 -1.98 18.48 -3.14
N LEU A 41 -0.83 17.97 -3.58
CA LEU A 41 -0.25 16.72 -3.07
C LEU A 41 0.20 16.83 -1.60
N VAL A 42 0.78 17.95 -1.19
CA VAL A 42 1.13 18.19 0.22
C VAL A 42 -0.12 18.27 1.09
N THR A 43 -1.16 18.97 0.61
CA THR A 43 -2.43 19.06 1.36
C THR A 43 -3.06 17.67 1.52
N ALA A 44 -3.09 16.87 0.45
CA ALA A 44 -3.56 15.49 0.52
C ALA A 44 -2.74 14.65 1.49
N SER A 45 -1.40 14.74 1.43
CA SER A 45 -0.48 14.06 2.34
C SER A 45 -0.76 14.40 3.81
N VAL A 46 -0.94 15.67 4.14
CA VAL A 46 -1.22 16.11 5.51
C VAL A 46 -2.58 15.58 5.97
N VAL A 47 -3.63 15.78 5.18
CA VAL A 47 -5.00 15.35 5.55
C VAL A 47 -5.05 13.82 5.72
N SER A 48 -4.45 13.07 4.81
CA SER A 48 -4.36 11.61 4.92
C SER A 48 -3.54 11.19 6.13
N SER A 49 -2.40 11.84 6.41
CA SER A 49 -1.56 11.53 7.56
C SER A 49 -2.29 11.73 8.89
N VAL A 50 -3.08 12.81 9.02
CA VAL A 50 -3.87 13.10 10.23
C VAL A 50 -4.83 11.96 10.58
N ILE A 51 -5.42 11.30 9.58
CA ILE A 51 -6.33 10.16 9.78
C ILE A 51 -5.54 8.84 9.90
N TYR A 52 -4.48 8.70 9.11
CA TYR A 52 -3.68 7.48 9.03
C TYR A 52 -2.88 7.22 10.31
N SER A 53 -2.21 8.24 10.86
CA SER A 53 -1.36 8.10 12.05
C SER A 53 -2.11 7.56 13.28
N PRO A 54 -3.32 8.03 13.65
CA PRO A 54 -4.06 7.44 14.78
C PRO A 54 -4.52 6.00 14.49
N LEU A 55 -4.87 5.66 13.25
CA LEU A 55 -5.19 4.26 12.88
C LEU A 55 -3.95 3.36 13.03
N LYS A 56 -2.80 3.85 12.58
CA LYS A 56 -1.51 3.17 12.73
C LYS A 56 -1.13 3.00 14.20
N LEU A 57 -1.40 4.01 15.04
CA LEU A 57 -1.17 3.94 16.48
C LEU A 57 -1.99 2.84 17.15
N VAL A 58 -3.28 2.70 16.79
CA VAL A 58 -4.14 1.61 17.29
C VAL A 58 -3.56 0.26 16.88
N TYR A 59 -3.15 0.11 15.62
CA TYR A 59 -2.52 -1.13 15.14
C TYR A 59 -1.21 -1.45 15.87
N ALA A 60 -0.33 -0.46 16.04
CA ALA A 60 0.92 -0.61 16.77
C ALA A 60 0.68 -1.04 18.22
N THR A 61 -0.34 -0.47 18.86
CA THR A 61 -0.76 -0.81 20.23
C THR A 61 -1.26 -2.25 20.29
N LEU A 62 -2.15 -2.66 19.38
CA LEU A 62 -2.68 -4.02 19.33
C LEU A 62 -1.57 -5.06 19.06
N GLY A 63 -0.65 -4.75 18.16
CA GLY A 63 0.52 -5.60 17.88
C GLY A 63 1.44 -5.74 19.08
N SER A 64 1.71 -4.64 19.78
CA SER A 64 2.50 -4.65 21.02
C SER A 64 1.82 -5.48 22.11
N VAL A 65 0.51 -5.33 22.32
CA VAL A 65 -0.26 -6.15 23.28
C VAL A 65 -0.21 -7.63 22.88
N THR A 66 -0.45 -7.93 21.61
CA THR A 66 -0.41 -9.30 21.09
C THR A 66 0.97 -9.94 21.27
N SER A 67 2.05 -9.19 21.02
CA SER A 67 3.42 -9.67 21.24
C SER A 67 3.68 -10.04 22.71
N GLY A 68 3.18 -9.22 23.65
CA GLY A 68 3.32 -9.47 25.08
C GLY A 68 2.53 -10.71 25.52
N LEU A 69 1.33 -10.90 24.97
CA LEU A 69 0.52 -12.10 25.20
C LEU A 69 1.21 -13.36 24.66
N VAL A 70 1.77 -13.31 23.46
CA VAL A 70 2.53 -14.43 22.88
C VAL A 70 3.72 -14.78 23.78
N LEU A 71 4.49 -13.77 24.21
CA LEU A 71 5.62 -13.98 25.09
C LEU A 71 5.20 -14.60 26.44
N GLY A 72 4.12 -14.10 27.04
CA GLY A 72 3.58 -14.57 28.31
C GLY A 72 3.03 -16.01 28.24
N PHE A 73 2.22 -16.33 27.24
CA PHE A 73 1.63 -17.67 27.09
C PHE A 73 2.64 -18.74 26.67
N THR A 74 3.73 -18.36 26.01
CA THR A 74 4.79 -19.29 25.62
C THR A 74 5.91 -19.40 26.65
N ALA A 75 5.76 -18.76 27.83
CA ALA A 75 6.77 -18.70 28.87
C ALA A 75 8.16 -18.24 28.37
N GLY A 76 8.19 -17.41 27.31
CA GLY A 76 9.42 -16.93 26.69
C GLY A 76 9.96 -17.78 25.53
N GLU A 77 9.44 -18.98 25.27
CA GLU A 77 9.91 -19.85 24.17
C GLU A 77 9.70 -19.19 22.79
N ALA A 78 8.64 -18.40 22.60
CA ALA A 78 8.36 -17.71 21.35
C ALA A 78 8.83 -16.25 21.33
N THR A 79 9.95 -15.94 22.00
CA THR A 79 10.51 -14.57 22.06
C THR A 79 10.79 -14.00 20.68
N SER A 80 11.31 -14.80 19.74
CA SER A 80 11.57 -14.37 18.36
C SER A 80 10.28 -13.95 17.65
N SER A 81 9.24 -14.77 17.72
CA SER A 81 7.92 -14.47 17.13
C SER A 81 7.26 -13.25 17.77
N ALA A 82 7.32 -13.13 19.11
CA ALA A 82 6.80 -11.97 19.82
C ALA A 82 7.53 -10.69 19.42
N SER A 83 8.87 -10.71 19.40
CA SER A 83 9.69 -9.56 18.99
C SER A 83 9.39 -9.15 17.55
N ARG A 84 9.23 -10.13 16.64
CA ARG A 84 8.88 -9.88 15.24
C ARG A 84 7.53 -9.17 15.11
N ILE A 85 6.49 -9.66 15.81
CA ILE A 85 5.18 -9.01 15.84
C ILE A 85 5.29 -7.57 16.35
N ALA A 86 5.97 -7.35 17.48
CA ALA A 86 6.14 -6.03 18.06
C ALA A 86 6.84 -5.06 17.09
N LYS A 87 7.95 -5.49 16.49
CA LYS A 87 8.70 -4.70 15.52
C LYS A 87 7.86 -4.37 14.31
N GLN A 88 7.30 -5.38 13.63
CA GLN A 88 6.49 -5.20 12.41
C GLN A 88 5.28 -4.27 12.64
N SER A 89 4.70 -4.28 13.83
CA SER A 89 3.58 -3.37 14.14
C SER A 89 4.02 -1.90 14.25
N VAL A 90 5.27 -1.63 14.66
CA VAL A 90 5.80 -0.29 14.94
C VAL A 90 6.67 0.29 13.82
N THR A 91 7.46 -0.51 13.10
CA THR A 91 8.50 -0.05 12.15
C THR A 91 8.01 0.26 10.72
N GLY A 92 6.71 0.26 10.47
CA GLY A 92 6.15 0.72 9.19
C GLY A 92 6.08 2.25 9.08
N ASP A 93 5.53 2.74 7.96
CA ASP A 93 5.34 4.16 7.71
C ASP A 93 4.32 4.78 8.67
N TRP A 94 4.64 5.96 9.18
CA TRP A 94 3.82 6.71 10.16
C TRP A 94 3.09 7.92 9.56
N TYR A 95 3.49 8.34 8.36
CA TYR A 95 2.87 9.43 7.62
C TYR A 95 2.74 9.04 6.15
N VAL A 96 1.79 9.66 5.46
CA VAL A 96 1.52 9.40 4.04
C VAL A 96 2.31 10.39 3.21
N ALA A 97 3.35 9.92 2.52
CA ALA A 97 4.14 10.78 1.65
C ALA A 97 3.35 11.24 0.40
N PRO A 98 3.61 12.43 -0.16
CA PRO A 98 2.96 12.92 -1.38
C PRO A 98 3.11 11.96 -2.59
N ASP A 99 4.25 11.28 -2.67
CA ASP A 99 4.60 10.33 -3.73
C ASP A 99 3.71 9.08 -3.74
N VAL A 100 3.09 8.73 -2.59
CA VAL A 100 2.12 7.63 -2.49
C VAL A 100 0.90 7.86 -3.37
N PHE A 101 0.44 9.11 -3.50
CA PHE A 101 -0.72 9.43 -4.36
C PHE A 101 -0.40 9.36 -5.85
N LEU A 102 0.89 9.42 -6.20
CA LEU A 102 1.37 9.38 -7.57
C LEU A 102 1.71 7.95 -8.03
N GLY A 103 1.71 7.00 -7.10
CA GLY A 103 2.11 5.61 -7.35
C GLY A 103 3.61 5.43 -7.56
N SER A 104 4.42 6.46 -7.25
CA SER A 104 5.89 6.39 -7.28
C SER A 104 6.46 5.71 -6.03
N GLU A 105 5.74 5.77 -4.91
CA GLU A 105 6.10 5.14 -3.64
C GLU A 105 4.92 4.34 -3.08
N TYR A 106 5.21 3.23 -2.41
CA TYR A 106 4.20 2.43 -1.71
C TYR A 106 4.19 2.81 -0.22
N LEU A 107 3.01 2.76 0.39
CA LEU A 107 2.85 2.99 1.82
C LEU A 107 2.96 1.67 2.58
N ASP A 108 4.01 1.49 3.35
CA ASP A 108 4.28 0.27 4.12
C ASP A 108 3.62 0.32 5.49
N PHE A 109 2.37 -0.15 5.55
CA PHE A 109 1.61 -0.19 6.82
C PHE A 109 2.20 -1.19 7.82
N VAL A 110 2.91 -2.23 7.39
CA VAL A 110 3.55 -3.19 8.29
C VAL A 110 5.05 -3.06 8.06
N GLY A 111 5.80 -2.94 9.15
CA GLY A 111 7.25 -2.88 9.09
C GLY A 111 7.84 -4.13 8.42
N PRO A 112 9.02 -4.00 7.81
CA PRO A 112 9.66 -5.10 7.11
C PRO A 112 9.85 -6.32 8.03
N ASP A 113 9.79 -7.50 7.43
CA ASP A 113 10.11 -8.74 8.13
C ASP A 113 11.63 -8.88 8.21
N ASP A 114 12.16 -8.94 9.44
CA ASP A 114 13.56 -9.26 9.71
C ASP A 114 13.80 -10.70 9.21
N LYS A 115 14.28 -10.87 7.96
CA LYS A 115 14.70 -12.17 7.42
C LYS A 115 16.03 -12.63 8.01
#